data_AF-A0A939K5M0-F1
#
_entry.id   AF-A0A939K5M0-F1
#
_cell.length_a   1.000
_cell.length_b   1.000
_cell.length_c   1.000
_cell.angle_alpha   90.00
_cell.angle_beta   90.00
_cell.angle_gamma   90.00
#
_symmetry.space_group_name_H-M   'P 1'
#
loop_
_entity.id
_entity.type
_entity.pdbx_description
1 polymer ?
#
loop_
_entity_poly.entity_id
_entity_poly.type
_entity_poly.pdbx_seq_one_letter_code
_entity_poly.pdbx_strand_id
1 'polypeptide(L)' 'MSKRGWTEEMLQLVYLNPGKTEKTRDKRYNMDGTRKDDPATVYYRSDGAYIVCNDITGDVVQVSDINDPNWI' A
#
# COMPACT_ATOMS: atom_id res chain seq x y z
N MET A 1 -3.42 5.93 -10.77
CA MET A 1 -2.10 5.85 -10.08
C MET A 1 -1.20 7.06 -10.33
N SER A 2 -1.45 7.86 -11.37
CA SER A 2 -0.61 9.00 -11.77
C SER A 2 -0.48 10.19 -10.81
N LYS A 3 -1.37 10.34 -9.81
CA LYS A 3 -1.32 11.53 -8.92
C LYS A 3 -0.26 11.46 -7.82
N ARG A 4 0.15 10.26 -7.42
CA ARG A 4 1.10 10.03 -6.30
C ARG A 4 2.49 9.58 -6.74
N GLY A 5 2.80 9.76 -8.02
CA GLY A 5 4.10 9.41 -8.60
C GLY A 5 4.33 7.91 -8.83
N TRP A 6 3.32 7.06 -8.63
CA TRP A 6 3.43 5.61 -8.84
C TRP A 6 3.07 5.20 -10.27
N THR A 7 3.88 4.30 -10.83
CA THR A 7 3.54 3.50 -12.02
C THR A 7 3.23 2.06 -11.61
N GLU A 8 2.57 1.29 -12.49
CA GLU A 8 2.26 -0.11 -12.24
C GLU A 8 3.53 -0.96 -12.06
N GLU A 9 4.57 -0.68 -12.84
CA GLU A 9 5.88 -1.35 -12.73
C GLU A 9 6.52 -1.10 -11.37
N MET A 10 6.43 0.13 -10.85
CA MET A 10 6.95 0.45 -9.52
C MET A 10 6.22 -0.32 -8.42
N LEU A 11 4.88 -0.46 -8.52
CA LEU A 11 4.12 -1.24 -7.55
C LEU A 11 4.54 -2.71 -7.57
N GLN A 12 4.68 -3.30 -8.76
CA GLN A 12 5.12 -4.69 -8.91
C GLN A 12 6.53 -4.89 -8.35
N LEU A 13 7.46 -3.97 -8.63
CA LEU A 13 8.83 -4.05 -8.12
C LEU A 13 8.89 -3.99 -6.59
N VAL A 14 8.12 -3.09 -5.96
CA VAL A 14 8.07 -2.98 -4.49
C VAL A 14 7.43 -4.21 -3.87
N TYR A 15 6.41 -4.78 -4.50
CA TYR A 15 5.77 -6.01 -4.03
C TYR A 15 6.71 -7.23 -4.13
N LEU A 16 7.43 -7.38 -5.24
CA LEU A 16 8.32 -8.53 -5.50
C LEU A 16 9.65 -8.45 -4.74
N ASN A 17 10.17 -7.24 -4.51
CA ASN A 17 11.45 -7.03 -3.86
C ASN A 17 11.39 -5.87 -2.85
N PRO A 18 10.65 -6.02 -1.74
CA PRO A 18 10.56 -4.99 -0.72
C PRO A 18 11.89 -4.86 0.04
N GLY A 19 12.26 -3.63 0.39
CA GLY A 19 13.35 -3.40 1.33
C GLY A 19 12.98 -3.81 2.76
N LYS A 20 11.69 -3.65 3.12
CA LYS A 20 11.12 -4.06 4.41
C LYS A 20 9.63 -4.38 4.24
N THR A 21 9.11 -5.28 5.07
CA THR A 21 7.67 -5.49 5.21
C THR A 21 7.21 -5.34 6.65
N GLU A 22 5.95 -4.94 6.85
CA GLU A 22 5.30 -4.84 8.16
C GLU A 22 3.85 -5.28 8.10
N LYS A 23 3.34 -5.86 9.19
CA LYS A 23 1.93 -6.27 9.27
C LYS A 23 1.04 -5.10 9.68
N THR A 24 -0.10 -4.99 9.01
CA THR A 24 -1.14 -4.00 9.25
C THR A 24 -2.52 -4.60 8.95
N ARG A 25 -3.55 -3.76 8.85
CA ARG A 25 -4.93 -4.18 8.53
C ARG A 25 -5.56 -3.26 7.49
N ASP A 26 -6.29 -3.83 6.54
CA ASP A 26 -7.16 -3.08 5.64
C ASP A 26 -8.42 -2.67 6.40
N LYS A 27 -8.51 -1.36 6.69
CA LYS A 27 -9.60 -0.74 7.44
C LYS A 27 -10.52 0.10 6.54
N ARG A 28 -10.51 -0.07 5.21
CA ARG A 28 -11.40 0.68 4.31
C ARG A 28 -12.87 0.49 4.72
N TYR A 29 -13.71 1.48 4.45
CA TYR A 29 -15.15 1.33 4.63
C TYR A 29 -15.72 0.48 3.49
N ASN A 30 -16.59 -0.46 3.84
CA ASN A 30 -17.43 -1.18 2.90
C ASN A 30 -18.59 -0.28 2.43
N MET A 31 -19.25 -0.65 1.32
CA MET A 31 -20.38 0.12 0.78
C MET A 31 -21.57 0.20 1.74
N ASP A 32 -21.70 -0.78 2.64
CA ASP A 32 -22.73 -0.83 3.68
C ASP A 32 -22.40 0.01 4.92
N GLY A 33 -21.26 0.73 4.92
CA GLY A 33 -20.80 1.57 6.02
C GLY A 33 -20.05 0.81 7.13
N THR A 34 -19.92 -0.51 7.03
CA THR A 34 -19.09 -1.29 7.96
C THR A 34 -17.60 -1.07 7.69
N ARG A 35 -16.76 -1.21 8.73
CA ARG A 35 -15.31 -1.17 8.57
C ARG A 35 -14.81 -2.55 8.18
N LYS A 36 -14.03 -2.62 7.10
CA LYS A 36 -13.23 -3.80 6.78
C LYS A 36 -12.22 -4.06 7.91
N ASP A 37 -11.91 -5.33 8.15
CA ASP A 37 -10.91 -5.72 9.13
C ASP A 37 -10.14 -6.95 8.64
N ASP A 38 -9.48 -6.78 7.50
CA ASP A 38 -8.70 -7.84 6.88
C ASP A 38 -7.21 -7.68 7.22
N PRO A 39 -6.45 -8.78 7.34
CA PRO A 39 -5.00 -8.72 7.40
C PRO A 39 -4.43 -8.05 6.14
N ALA A 40 -3.39 -7.24 6.33
CA ALA A 40 -2.70 -6.59 5.24
C ALA A 40 -1.20 -6.49 5.56
N THR A 41 -0.40 -6.30 4.52
CA THR A 41 1.05 -6.15 4.62
C THR A 41 1.48 -4.86 3.94
N VAL A 42 2.28 -4.06 4.65
CA VAL A 42 3.00 -2.92 4.09
C VAL A 42 4.29 -3.42 3.45
N TYR A 43 4.56 -2.99 2.23
CA TYR A 43 5.80 -3.23 1.51
C TYR A 43 6.49 -1.89 1.29
N TYR A 44 7.65 -1.72 1.91
CA TYR A 44 8.46 -0.52 1.79
C TYR A 44 9.50 -0.69 0.68
N ARG A 45 9.60 0.32 -0.17
CA ARG A 45 10.75 0.54 -1.04
C ARG A 45 11.93 1.05 -0.20
N SER A 46 13.15 0.90 -0.73
CA SER A 46 14.38 1.28 -0.03
C SER A 46 14.48 2.76 0.36
N ASP A 47 13.73 3.64 -0.30
CA ASP A 47 13.66 5.08 -0.02
C ASP A 47 12.55 5.46 0.99
N GLY A 48 11.83 4.48 1.54
CA GLY A 48 10.75 4.69 2.52
C GLY A 48 9.36 4.85 1.90
N ALA A 49 9.24 4.97 0.57
CA ALA A 49 7.94 4.92 -0.09
C ALA A 49 7.29 3.54 0.14
N TYR A 50 5.96 3.46 0.21
CA TYR A 50 5.30 2.20 0.54
C TYR A 50 4.00 1.95 -0.22
N ILE A 51 3.66 0.66 -0.29
CA ILE A 51 2.34 0.17 -0.69
C ILE A 51 1.79 -0.70 0.41
N VAL A 52 0.47 -0.73 0.57
CA VAL A 52 -0.24 -1.64 1.48
C VAL A 52 -1.10 -2.57 0.65
N CYS A 53 -0.89 -3.87 0.81
CA CYS A 53 -1.67 -4.89 0.12
C CYS A 53 -2.53 -5.66 1.11
N ASN A 54 -3.80 -5.88 0.78
CA ASN A 54 -4.69 -6.74 1.55
C ASN A 54 -4.31 -8.21 1.30
N ASP A 55 -4.03 -8.96 2.37
CA ASP A 55 -3.48 -10.32 2.29
C ASP A 55 -4.51 -11.36 1.77
N ILE A 56 -5.81 -11.05 1.84
CA ILE A 56 -6.89 -11.96 1.37
C ILE A 56 -7.17 -11.76 -0.12
N THR A 57 -7.25 -10.51 -0.56
CA THR A 57 -7.66 -10.15 -1.93
C THR A 57 -6.49 -9.92 -2.88
N GLY A 58 -5.30 -9.59 -2.36
CA GLY A 58 -4.17 -9.11 -3.14
C GLY A 58 -4.28 -7.65 -3.59
N ASP A 59 -5.36 -6.95 -3.23
CA ASP A 59 -5.59 -5.56 -3.62
C ASP A 59 -4.54 -4.63 -3.00
N VAL A 60 -4.04 -3.68 -3.79
CA VAL A 60 -3.32 -2.52 -3.26
C VAL A 60 -4.35 -1.54 -2.68
N VAL A 61 -4.36 -1.41 -1.35
CA VAL A 61 -5.37 -0.62 -0.62
C VAL A 61 -4.92 0.78 -0.27
N GLN A 62 -3.61 1.00 -0.25
CA GLN A 62 -2.99 2.30 -0.02
C GLN A 62 -1.61 2.35 -0.67
N VAL A 63 -1.22 3.54 -1.11
CA VAL A 63 0.13 3.86 -1.55
C VAL A 63 0.54 5.18 -0.93
N SER A 64 1.81 5.32 -0.53
CA SER A 64 2.36 6.61 -0.10
C SER A 64 2.31 7.62 -1.24
N ASP A 65 2.46 8.91 -0.95
CA ASP A 65 2.66 9.90 -2.00
C ASP A 65 4.15 10.13 -2.22
N ILE A 66 4.69 9.68 -3.36
CA ILE A 66 6.12 9.85 -3.68
C ILE A 66 6.44 11.34 -3.93
N ASN A 67 5.44 12.13 -4.33
CA ASN A 67 5.62 13.54 -4.62
C ASN A 67 5.60 14.41 -3.35
N ASP A 68 5.16 13.85 -2.21
CA ASP A 68 5.12 14.54 -0.92
C ASP A 68 6.24 14.02 0.00
N PRO A 69 7.34 14.78 0.18
CA PRO A 69 8.44 14.36 1.05
C PRO A 69 8.04 14.33 2.53
N ASN A 70 6.90 14.91 2.91
CA ASN A 70 6.39 14.94 4.28
C ASN A 70 5.18 14.00 4.46
N TRP A 71 5.02 13.00 3.59
CA TRP A 71 3.93 12.03 3.70
C TRP A 71 3.98 11.27 5.05
N ILE A 72 2.89 11.32 5.81
CA ILE A 72 2.71 10.64 7.10
C ILE A 72 1.65 9.54 6.95
#